data_AF-A0A3N6S7X8-F1
#
_entry.id   AF-A0A3N6S7X8-F1
#
_cell.length_a   1.000
_cell.length_b   1.000
_cell.length_c   1.000
_cell.angle_alpha   90.00
_cell.angle_beta   90.00
_cell.angle_gamma   90.00
#
_symmetry.space_group_name_H-M   'P 1'
#
loop_
_entity.id
_entity.type
_entity.pdbx_description
1 polymer ?
#
loop_
_entity_poly.entity_id
_entity_poly.type
_entity_poly.pdbx_seq_one_letter_code
_entity_poly.pdbx_strand_id
1 'polypeptide(L)' 'MASLIEFLEAVGLENVTVQPLHQCMDGISMNKNGEAKVAFFTREIFPTDVIGKIRRTAFIVWMDTEKFDAAFKKTKGK' A
#
# COMPACT_ATOMS: atom_id res chain seq x y z
N MET A 1 14.44 8.20 -6.82
CA MET A 1 13.02 7.93 -7.12
C MET A 1 12.24 8.47 -5.95
N ALA A 2 11.33 9.42 -6.16
CA ALA A 2 10.42 9.78 -5.08
C ALA A 2 9.51 8.58 -4.88
N SER A 3 9.50 7.98 -3.70
CA SER A 3 8.67 6.79 -3.47
C SER A 3 7.21 7.22 -3.22
N LEU A 4 6.25 6.39 -3.62
CA LEU A 4 4.83 6.60 -3.26
C LEU A 4 4.65 6.80 -1.74
N ILE A 5 5.54 6.20 -0.94
CA ILE A 5 5.58 6.34 0.51
C ILE A 5 5.92 7.78 0.88
N GLU A 6 7.00 8.35 0.33
CA GLU A 6 7.37 9.75 0.58
C GLU A 6 6.26 10.73 0.16
N PHE A 7 5.51 10.42 -0.91
CA PHE A 7 4.34 11.21 -1.31
C PHE A 7 3.22 11.12 -0.27
N LEU A 8 2.87 9.92 0.20
CA LEU A 8 1.83 9.72 1.20
C LEU A 8 2.19 10.30 2.56
N GLU A 9 3.46 10.20 2.96
CA GLU A 9 4.00 10.83 4.17
C GLU A 9 3.95 12.37 4.06
N ALA A 10 4.31 12.94 2.90
CA ALA A 10 4.25 14.38 2.65
C ALA A 10 2.82 14.94 2.60
N VAL A 11 1.83 14.13 2.23
CA VAL A 11 0.40 14.52 2.27
C VAL A 11 -0.11 14.68 3.72
N GLY A 12 0.64 14.23 4.73
CA GLY A 12 0.46 14.70 6.10
C GLY A 12 -0.76 14.10 6.80
N LEU A 13 -0.85 12.77 6.82
CA LEU A 13 -1.83 12.08 7.64
C LEU A 13 -1.14 11.54 8.90
N GLU A 14 -1.11 12.33 9.98
CA GLU A 14 -0.58 11.93 11.30
C GLU A 14 -1.20 10.63 11.85
N ASN A 15 -2.35 10.23 11.30
CA ASN A 15 -3.12 9.04 11.68
C ASN A 15 -2.97 7.88 10.68
N VAL A 16 -2.02 7.96 9.72
CA VAL A 16 -1.82 6.94 8.70
C VAL A 16 -0.42 6.35 8.81
N THR A 17 -0.37 5.04 9.01
CA THR A 17 0.86 4.27 8.87
C THR A 17 0.95 3.72 7.45
N VAL A 18 2.09 3.91 6.79
CA VAL A 18 2.36 3.39 5.45
C VAL A 18 3.27 2.17 5.52
N GLN A 19 2.92 1.11 4.79
CA GLN A 19 3.72 -0.10 4.70
C GLN A 19 3.87 -0.53 3.23
N PRO A 20 5.11 -0.63 2.70
CA PRO A 20 5.32 -1.10 1.34
C PRO A 20 4.87 -2.55 1.16
N LEU A 21 3.95 -2.78 0.22
CA LEU A 21 3.32 -4.09 0.01
C LEU A 21 4.35 -5.20 -0.33
N HIS A 22 5.33 -4.90 -1.18
CA HIS A 22 6.36 -5.87 -1.58
C HIS A 22 7.25 -6.35 -0.42
N GLN A 23 7.35 -5.57 0.67
CA GLN A 23 8.13 -5.94 1.85
C GLN A 23 7.32 -6.75 2.87
N CYS A 24 6.02 -6.92 2.64
CA CYS A 24 5.16 -7.64 3.56
C CYS A 24 4.28 -8.72 2.94
N MET A 25 4.50 -9.04 1.67
CA MET A 25 3.91 -10.20 1.04
C MET A 25 4.46 -11.48 1.69
N ASP A 26 3.53 -12.30 2.19
CA ASP A 26 3.80 -13.58 2.85
C ASP A 26 3.60 -14.76 1.87
N GLY A 27 2.74 -14.59 0.87
CA GLY A 27 2.56 -15.61 -0.16
C GLY A 27 1.61 -15.19 -1.27
N ILE A 28 1.71 -15.92 -2.38
CA ILE A 28 0.79 -15.83 -3.51
C ILE A 28 0.21 -17.23 -3.72
N SER A 29 -1.11 -17.34 -3.77
CA SER A 29 -1.79 -18.58 -4.15
C SER A 29 -2.84 -18.31 -5.21
N MET A 30 -3.02 -19.27 -6.12
CA MET A 30 -4.09 -19.18 -7.11
C MET A 30 -5.34 -19.83 -6.54
N ASN A 31 -6.49 -19.17 -6.67
CA ASN A 31 -7.76 -19.79 -6.33
C ASN A 31 -8.26 -20.67 -7.50
N LYS A 32 -9.33 -21.42 -7.26
CA LYS A 32 -9.93 -22.33 -8.26
C LYS A 32 -10.46 -21.62 -9.50
N ASN A 33 -10.65 -20.31 -9.44
CA ASN A 33 -11.13 -19.47 -10.55
C ASN A 33 -9.97 -18.83 -11.33
N GLY A 34 -8.71 -19.14 -10.99
CA GLY A 34 -7.54 -18.56 -11.63
C GLY A 34 -7.17 -17.16 -11.12
N GLU A 35 -7.79 -16.69 -10.04
CA GLU A 35 -7.46 -15.40 -9.44
C GLU A 35 -6.30 -15.56 -8.45
N ALA A 36 -5.37 -14.60 -8.46
CA ALA A 36 -4.27 -14.56 -7.52
C ALA A 36 -4.74 -14.00 -6.17
N LYS A 37 -4.65 -14.81 -5.12
CA LYS A 37 -4.75 -14.37 -3.74
C LYS A 37 -3.35 -14.01 -3.24
N VAL A 38 -3.16 -12.75 -2.89
CA VAL A 38 -1.93 -12.26 -2.27
C VAL A 38 -2.16 -12.12 -0.77
N ALA A 39 -1.37 -12.84 0.03
CA ALA A 39 -1.36 -12.71 1.48
C ALA A 39 -0.23 -11.74 1.88
N PHE A 40 -0.52 -10.87 2.84
CA PHE A 40 0.44 -9.93 3.40
C PHE A 40 0.20 -9.76 4.89
N PHE A 41 1.27 -9.51 5.64
CA PHE A 41 1.16 -9.14 7.06
C PHE A 41 1.08 -7.63 7.21
N THR A 42 0.39 -7.18 8.25
CA THR A 42 0.39 -5.77 8.64
C THR A 42 1.05 -5.64 10.01
N ARG A 43 1.76 -4.53 10.25
CA ARG A 43 2.38 -4.26 11.56
C ARG A 43 1.43 -3.63 12.58
N GLU A 44 0.35 -3.02 12.07
CA GLU A 44 -0.52 -2.11 12.83
C GLU A 44 -2.00 -2.49 12.77
N ILE A 45 -2.37 -3.54 12.04
CA ILE A 45 -3.74 -4.04 12.00
C ILE A 45 -3.71 -5.50 12.46
N PHE A 46 -4.18 -5.71 13.68
CA PHE A 46 -4.34 -7.02 14.26
C PHE A 46 -5.74 -7.57 13.94
N PRO A 47 -5.94 -8.91 13.94
CA PRO A 47 -7.27 -9.50 13.74
C PRO A 47 -8.34 -8.95 14.70
N THR A 48 -7.93 -8.54 15.90
CA THR A 48 -8.80 -7.92 16.91
C THR A 48 -9.31 -6.54 16.50
N ASP A 49 -8.59 -5.80 15.66
CA ASP A 49 -8.98 -4.46 15.18
C ASP A 49 -10.09 -4.52 14.12
N VAL A 50 -10.26 -5.69 13.49
CA VAL A 50 -11.32 -5.93 12.50
C VAL A 50 -12.65 -6.26 13.18
N ILE A 51 -12.59 -6.85 14.38
CA ILE A 51 -13.77 -7.36 15.12
C ILE A 51 -14.15 -6.43 16.28
N GLY A 52 -13.22 -5.59 16.75
CA GLY A 52 -13.39 -4.68 17.88
C GLY A 52 -14.11 -3.35 17.58
N LYS A 53 -14.33 -2.53 18.63
CA LYS A 53 -14.96 -1.20 18.53
C LYS A 53 -14.10 -0.16 17.82
N ILE A 54 -12.78 -0.34 17.78
CA ILE A 54 -11.83 0.52 17.07
C ILE A 54 -11.67 -0.02 15.65
N ARG A 55 -12.42 0.53 14.69
CA ARG A 55 -12.35 0.11 13.29
C ARG A 55 -11.15 0.77 12.62
N ARG A 56 -10.02 0.06 12.56
CA ARG A 56 -8.92 0.47 11.68
C ARG A 56 -9.28 0.08 10.24
N THR A 57 -9.19 1.01 9.30
CA THR A 57 -9.44 0.76 7.87
C THR A 57 -8.12 0.73 7.12
N ALA A 58 -7.91 -0.32 6.33
CA ALA A 58 -6.78 -0.42 5.43
C ALA A 58 -7.16 0.03 4.02
N PHE A 59 -6.26 0.76 3.37
CA PHE A 59 -6.33 1.06 1.94
C PHE A 59 -5.09 0.47 1.26
N ILE A 60 -5.29 -0.25 0.16
CA ILE A 60 -4.20 -0.69 -0.70
C ILE A 60 -4.12 0.29 -1.87
N VAL A 61 -3.00 0.99 -1.98
CA VAL A 61 -2.72 1.90 -3.08
C VAL A 61 -1.63 1.28 -3.93
N TRP A 62 -1.90 1.09 -5.21
CA TRP A 62 -0.90 0.71 -6.20
C TRP A 62 -0.93 1.71 -7.34
N MET A 63 0.20 1.82 -8.02
CA MET A 63 0.35 2.62 -9.23
C MET A 63 1.25 1.89 -10.20
N ASP A 64 1.01 2.17 -11.48
CA ASP A 64 1.93 1.80 -12.54
C ASP A 64 3.20 2.64 -12.41
N THR A 65 4.32 1.98 -12.11
CA THR A 65 5.61 2.63 -11.86
C THR A 65 6.06 3.47 -13.06
N GLU A 66 5.85 2.99 -14.29
CA GLU A 66 6.29 3.67 -15.50
C GLU A 66 5.49 4.97 -15.70
N LYS A 67 4.17 4.91 -15.48
CA LYS A 67 3.30 6.08 -15.57
C LYS A 67 3.61 7.10 -14.47
N PHE A 68 3.88 6.65 -13.26
CA PHE A 68 4.27 7.52 -12.16
C PHE A 68 5.59 8.24 -12.45
N ASP A 69 6.62 7.50 -12.86
CA ASP A 69 7.93 8.07 -13.20
C ASP A 69 7.84 9.07 -14.35
N ALA A 70 7.00 8.80 -15.37
CA ALA A 70 6.74 9.72 -16.46
C ALA A 70 6.07 11.02 -15.98
N ALA A 71 5.09 10.93 -15.08
CA ALA A 71 4.45 12.11 -14.48
C ALA A 71 5.41 12.90 -13.59
N PHE A 72 6.23 12.22 -12.80
CA PHE A 72 7.21 12.84 -11.91
C PHE A 72 8.34 13.56 -12.67
N LYS A 73 8.80 13.00 -13.79
CA LYS A 73 9.77 13.68 -14.66
C LYS A 73 9.20 14.99 -15.23
N LYS A 74 7.90 15.03 -15.56
CA LYS A 74 7.22 16.24 -16.04
C LYS A 74 7.13 17.34 -14.99
N THR A 75 7.09 17.00 -13.71
CA THR A 75 7.03 17.99 -12.61
C THR A 75 8.40 18.51 -12.20
N LYS A 76 9.47 17.70 -12.34
CA LYS A 76 10.86 18.14 -12.08
C LYS A 76 11.52 18.93 -13.21
N GLY A 77 10.91 18.97 -14.40
CA GLY A 77 11.39 19.72 -15.56
C GLY A 77 10.82 21.14 -15.69
N LYS A 78 10.14 21.64 -14.66
CA LYS A 78 9.72 23.04 -14.50
C LYS A 78 10.51 23.66 -13.35
#